data_AF-A0A6N3IEJ7-F1
#
_entry.id   AF-A0A6N3IEJ7-F1
#
_cell.length_a   1.000
_cell.length_b   1.000
_cell.length_c   1.000
_cell.angle_alpha   90.00
_cell.angle_beta   90.00
_cell.angle_gamma   90.00
#
_symmetry.space_group_name_H-M   'P 1'
#
loop_
_entity.id
_entity.type
_entity.pdbx_description
1 polymer ?
#
loop_
_entity_poly.entity_id
_entity_poly.type
_entity_poly.pdbx_seq_one_letter_code
_entity_poly.pdbx_strand_id
1 'polypeptide(L)'
;MFYGWKISLLSMGGNFMLQGSVLYCMNAFMEPLCDAYGWTRAELNVSMAVAALVGQLAMPVAASLSARFSLRRLMASGALVGGVATILQGMTGNMALFTLLFTIAWSATQICGGVVGNALVSNWFYYFRGRAFGVANAGTSLSGVVLPLAAMVLINHFDVSTAYLVLGLLTCALAPLSWALVRDTPQAMHMHPDGRRHDPPVSRKQCATDTSFTGLLHSPRAYCLGMTFGLALMVSSSVMSQMKPRFVDLGIAPYPAMLLACSAALCAALGKYVWGWACDRFTPLTAVHGIMLACAASLCLGFLPPNVWTMTVFSLSFGLCVGGLWTVLPAVVSYYYGSGNFLPSYKFVSIFIMLRCLGYPIMGYSYEITGGYGAADIAFVGLLLLSLGLSLYLREGDAVEGAVRRRRV
;
A
#
# COMPACT_ATOMS: atom_id res chain seq x y z
N MET A 1 -26.55 8.27 -3.35
CA MET A 1 -25.20 7.78 -2.97
C MET A 1 -24.17 8.86 -3.29
N PHE A 2 -23.30 9.22 -2.35
CA PHE A 2 -22.30 10.30 -2.55
C PHE A 2 -21.28 9.90 -3.63
N TYR A 3 -20.95 10.84 -4.53
CA TYR A 3 -20.10 10.57 -5.70
C TYR A 3 -18.68 10.13 -5.32
N GLY A 4 -18.16 10.58 -4.16
CA GLY A 4 -16.84 10.18 -3.67
C GLY A 4 -16.67 8.66 -3.54
N TRP A 5 -17.73 7.90 -3.24
CA TRP A 5 -17.64 6.43 -3.16
C TRP A 5 -17.34 5.78 -4.51
N LYS A 6 -17.80 6.38 -5.62
CA LYS A 6 -17.44 5.92 -6.97
C LYS A 6 -15.94 6.08 -7.22
N ILE A 7 -15.34 7.15 -6.72
CA ILE A 7 -13.91 7.42 -6.84
C ILE A 7 -13.10 6.45 -5.98
N SER A 8 -13.53 6.15 -4.75
CA SER A 8 -12.88 5.13 -3.93
C SER A 8 -12.92 3.73 -4.58
N LEU A 9 -14.06 3.37 -5.18
CA LEU A 9 -14.19 2.11 -5.92
C LEU A 9 -13.34 2.09 -7.20
N LEU A 10 -13.19 3.21 -7.89
CA LEU A 10 -12.31 3.32 -9.04
C LEU A 10 -10.83 3.19 -8.64
N SER A 11 -10.42 3.86 -7.56
CA SER A 11 -9.08 3.70 -6.97
C SER A 11 -8.84 2.25 -6.52
N MET A 12 -9.88 1.59 -5.98
CA MET A 12 -9.86 0.17 -5.67
C MET A 12 -9.63 -0.67 -6.94
N GLY A 13 -10.33 -0.39 -8.03
CA GLY A 13 -10.15 -1.07 -9.32
C GLY A 13 -8.76 -0.88 -9.92
N GLY A 14 -8.21 0.34 -9.87
CA GLY A 14 -6.85 0.63 -10.31
C GLY A 14 -5.80 -0.11 -9.50
N ASN A 15 -5.93 -0.10 -8.17
CA ASN A 15 -5.08 -0.89 -7.29
C ASN A 15 -5.26 -2.40 -7.48
N PHE A 16 -6.48 -2.85 -7.77
CA PHE A 16 -6.80 -4.26 -7.98
C PHE A 16 -6.16 -4.78 -9.26
N MET A 17 -6.32 -4.09 -10.40
CA MET A 17 -5.73 -4.49 -11.66
C MET A 17 -4.21 -4.34 -11.66
N LEU A 18 -3.67 -3.13 -11.43
CA LEU A 18 -2.24 -2.89 -11.64
C LEU A 18 -1.37 -3.52 -10.55
N GLN A 19 -1.67 -3.21 -9.28
CA GLN A 19 -0.89 -3.72 -8.14
C GLN A 19 -1.05 -5.25 -8.04
N GLY A 20 -2.24 -5.76 -8.37
CA GLY A 20 -2.50 -7.19 -8.39
C GLY A 20 -1.77 -7.96 -9.48
N SER A 21 -1.82 -7.46 -10.72
CA SER A 21 -1.12 -8.07 -11.86
C SER A 21 0.39 -8.12 -11.64
N VAL A 22 0.95 -7.04 -11.12
CA VAL A 22 2.40 -6.91 -10.97
C VAL A 22 2.90 -7.73 -9.75
N LEU A 23 2.19 -7.70 -8.63
CA LEU A 23 2.67 -8.32 -7.38
C LEU A 23 2.27 -9.80 -7.25
N TYR A 24 1.02 -10.13 -7.57
CA TYR A 24 0.47 -11.45 -7.26
C TYR A 24 0.46 -12.38 -8.48
N CYS A 25 0.13 -11.90 -9.68
CA CYS A 25 0.06 -12.77 -10.86
C CYS A 25 1.40 -13.39 -11.24
N MET A 26 2.54 -12.77 -10.91
CA MET A 26 3.86 -13.37 -11.16
C MET A 26 4.02 -14.75 -10.53
N ASN A 27 3.33 -15.04 -9.41
CA ASN A 27 3.35 -16.38 -8.81
C ASN A 27 2.70 -17.43 -9.72
N ALA A 28 1.67 -17.07 -10.48
CA ALA A 28 1.00 -17.95 -11.44
C ALA A 28 1.74 -18.02 -12.80
N PHE A 29 2.42 -16.92 -13.18
CA PHE A 29 3.14 -16.83 -14.45
C PHE A 29 4.57 -17.38 -14.42
N MET A 30 5.17 -17.58 -13.24
CA MET A 30 6.56 -17.99 -13.10
C MET A 30 6.87 -19.30 -13.85
N GLU A 31 6.12 -20.37 -13.55
CA GLU A 31 6.34 -21.69 -14.18
C GLU A 31 6.04 -21.67 -15.69
N PRO A 32 4.88 -21.18 -16.14
CA PRO A 32 4.58 -21.09 -17.57
C PRO A 32 5.55 -20.23 -18.38
N LEU A 33 6.13 -19.17 -17.80
CA LEU A 33 7.15 -18.36 -18.48
C LEU A 33 8.49 -19.10 -18.60
N CYS A 34 8.88 -19.85 -17.57
CA CYS A 34 10.06 -20.71 -17.64
C CYS A 34 9.90 -21.77 -18.74
N ASP A 35 8.72 -22.39 -18.83
CA ASP A 35 8.45 -23.45 -19.82
C ASP A 35 8.38 -22.88 -21.25
N ALA A 36 7.79 -21.69 -21.43
CA ALA A 36 7.63 -21.07 -22.75
C ALA A 36 8.93 -20.49 -23.34
N TYR A 37 9.79 -19.88 -22.50
CA TYR A 37 10.98 -19.15 -22.96
C TYR A 37 12.31 -19.77 -22.49
N GLY A 38 12.28 -20.86 -21.72
CA GLY A 38 13.46 -21.51 -21.17
C GLY A 38 14.20 -20.69 -20.11
N TRP A 39 13.56 -19.65 -19.57
CA TRP A 39 14.16 -18.78 -18.56
C TRP A 39 14.32 -19.48 -17.21
N THR A 40 15.28 -19.03 -16.43
CA THR A 40 15.44 -19.52 -15.07
C THR A 40 14.58 -18.72 -14.09
N ARG A 41 14.11 -19.39 -13.02
CA ARG A 41 13.40 -18.72 -11.91
C ARG A 41 14.25 -17.62 -11.28
N ALA A 42 15.58 -17.75 -11.29
CA ALA A 42 16.50 -16.75 -10.77
C ALA A 42 16.45 -15.44 -11.58
N GLU A 43 16.50 -15.52 -12.91
CA GLU A 43 16.44 -14.34 -13.79
C GLU A 43 15.10 -13.60 -13.66
N LEU A 44 14.00 -14.34 -13.53
CA LEU A 44 12.68 -13.77 -13.29
C LEU A 44 12.60 -13.06 -11.94
N ASN A 45 13.13 -13.67 -10.87
CA ASN A 45 13.17 -13.05 -9.54
C ASN A 45 14.04 -11.79 -9.51
N VAL A 46 15.17 -11.77 -10.22
CA VAL A 46 16.00 -10.56 -10.37
C VAL A 46 15.21 -9.46 -11.08
N SER A 47 14.50 -9.79 -12.16
CA SER A 47 13.63 -8.84 -12.87
C SER A 47 12.55 -8.27 -11.96
N MET A 48 11.95 -9.11 -11.13
CA MET A 48 10.94 -8.67 -10.15
C MET A 48 11.52 -7.75 -9.09
N ALA A 49 12.72 -8.06 -8.58
CA ALA A 49 13.39 -7.23 -7.59
C ALA A 49 13.73 -5.84 -8.16
N VAL A 50 14.24 -5.77 -9.38
CA VAL A 50 14.54 -4.51 -10.08
C VAL A 50 13.27 -3.68 -10.28
N ALA A 51 12.19 -4.29 -10.79
CA ALA A 51 10.93 -3.60 -11.00
C ALA A 51 10.30 -3.10 -9.69
N ALA A 52 10.35 -3.91 -8.62
CA ALA A 52 9.87 -3.52 -7.30
C ALA A 52 10.65 -2.33 -6.73
N LEU A 53 11.98 -2.31 -6.87
CA LEU A 53 12.83 -1.20 -6.43
C LEU A 53 12.50 0.10 -7.19
N VAL A 54 12.46 0.04 -8.53
CA VAL A 54 12.14 1.21 -9.36
C VAL A 54 10.70 1.68 -9.12
N GLY A 55 9.77 0.75 -8.92
CA GLY A 55 8.39 1.04 -8.58
C GLY A 55 8.22 1.77 -7.24
N GLN A 56 9.03 1.43 -6.24
CA GLN A 56 9.07 2.14 -4.96
C GLN A 56 9.70 3.54 -5.11
N LEU A 57 10.76 3.65 -5.92
CA LEU A 57 11.37 4.94 -6.31
C LEU A 57 10.40 5.83 -7.10
N ALA A 58 9.42 5.25 -7.79
CA ALA A 58 8.38 5.98 -8.51
C ALA A 58 7.34 6.64 -7.58
N MET A 59 7.21 6.25 -6.30
CA MET A 59 6.26 6.86 -5.37
C MET A 59 6.45 8.39 -5.21
N PRO A 60 7.65 8.91 -4.86
CA PRO A 60 7.87 10.35 -4.74
C PRO A 60 7.73 11.07 -6.09
N VAL A 61 8.11 10.42 -7.18
CA VAL A 61 7.95 10.96 -8.55
C VAL A 61 6.46 11.12 -8.87
N ALA A 62 5.65 10.08 -8.64
CA ALA A 62 4.21 10.10 -8.82
C ALA A 62 3.55 11.17 -7.95
N ALA A 63 3.99 11.34 -6.69
CA ALA A 63 3.51 12.40 -5.79
C ALA A 63 3.82 13.80 -6.31
N SER A 64 5.02 14.00 -6.90
CA SER A 64 5.40 15.29 -7.48
C SER A 64 4.65 15.60 -8.79
N LEU A 65 4.44 14.58 -9.62
CA LEU A 65 3.71 14.70 -10.87
C LEU A 65 2.24 15.03 -10.60
N SER A 66 1.65 14.39 -9.60
CA SER A 66 0.27 14.65 -9.18
C SER A 66 0.05 16.02 -8.55
N ALA A 67 1.11 16.69 -8.09
CA ALA A 67 1.02 18.07 -7.63
C ALA A 67 0.96 19.08 -8.78
N ARG A 68 1.42 18.71 -9.99
CA ARG A 68 1.51 19.59 -11.16
C ARG A 68 0.47 19.28 -12.23
N PHE A 69 0.03 18.03 -12.35
CA PHE A 69 -0.90 17.57 -13.37
C PHE A 69 -2.24 17.16 -12.75
N SER A 70 -3.32 17.27 -13.52
CA SER A 70 -4.65 16.81 -13.10
C SER A 70 -4.64 15.32 -12.76
N LEU A 71 -5.17 14.95 -11.59
CA LEU A 71 -5.22 13.57 -11.10
C LEU A 71 -5.97 12.65 -12.08
N ARG A 72 -7.03 13.16 -12.73
CA ARG A 72 -7.74 12.46 -13.80
C ARG A 72 -6.84 12.01 -14.96
N ARG A 73 -6.02 12.92 -15.50
CA ARG A 73 -5.13 12.61 -16.63
C ARG A 73 -4.09 11.57 -16.23
N LEU A 74 -3.52 11.73 -15.03
CA LEU A 74 -2.52 10.81 -14.49
C LEU A 74 -3.08 9.42 -14.29
N MET A 75 -4.27 9.30 -13.70
CA MET A 75 -4.91 8.02 -13.49
C MET A 75 -5.20 7.29 -14.81
N ALA A 76 -5.73 8.01 -15.82
CA ALA A 76 -5.98 7.46 -17.13
C ALA A 76 -4.68 7.07 -17.87
N SER A 77 -3.63 7.92 -17.81
CA SER A 77 -2.35 7.61 -18.42
C SER A 77 -1.65 6.43 -17.73
N GLY A 78 -1.74 6.32 -16.41
CA GLY A 78 -1.19 5.20 -15.66
C GLY A 78 -1.87 3.88 -16.01
N ALA A 79 -3.21 3.88 -16.14
CA ALA A 79 -3.96 2.72 -16.59
C ALA A 79 -3.60 2.29 -18.03
N LEU A 80 -3.47 3.25 -18.96
CA LEU A 80 -3.06 2.95 -20.35
C LEU A 80 -1.63 2.43 -20.41
N VAL A 81 -0.67 3.14 -19.84
CA VAL A 81 0.76 2.77 -19.90
C VAL A 81 0.98 1.43 -19.20
N GLY A 82 0.38 1.22 -18.03
CA GLY A 82 0.49 -0.05 -17.32
C GLY A 82 -0.19 -1.21 -18.06
N GLY A 83 -1.37 -0.98 -18.66
CA GLY A 83 -2.06 -2.00 -19.45
C GLY A 83 -1.35 -2.34 -20.76
N VAL A 84 -0.80 -1.35 -21.47
CA VAL A 84 0.02 -1.59 -22.67
C VAL A 84 1.30 -2.34 -22.32
N ALA A 85 1.97 -1.95 -21.22
CA ALA A 85 3.16 -2.64 -20.76
C ALA A 85 2.89 -4.12 -20.44
N THR A 86 1.77 -4.43 -19.78
CA THR A 86 1.41 -5.82 -19.48
C THR A 86 1.02 -6.62 -20.72
N ILE A 87 0.37 -6.02 -21.73
CA ILE A 87 0.12 -6.69 -23.03
C ILE A 87 1.45 -7.03 -23.70
N LEU A 88 2.34 -6.04 -23.82
CA LEU A 88 3.64 -6.21 -24.48
C LEU A 88 4.48 -7.28 -23.77
N GLN A 89 4.41 -7.35 -22.44
CA GLN A 89 5.15 -8.32 -21.65
C GLN A 89 4.80 -9.78 -22.01
N GLY A 90 3.55 -10.05 -22.41
CA GLY A 90 3.13 -11.37 -22.89
C GLY A 90 3.62 -11.72 -24.31
N MET A 91 4.12 -10.74 -25.06
CA MET A 91 4.57 -10.90 -26.45
C MET A 91 6.10 -10.91 -26.58
N THR A 92 6.83 -10.69 -25.47
CA THR A 92 8.29 -10.55 -25.48
C THR A 92 8.99 -11.80 -24.98
N GLY A 93 9.83 -12.41 -25.84
CA GLY A 93 10.76 -13.48 -25.46
C GLY A 93 12.16 -12.99 -25.04
N ASN A 94 12.37 -11.67 -24.91
CA ASN A 94 13.63 -11.11 -24.44
C ASN A 94 13.52 -10.69 -22.97
N MET A 95 14.35 -11.28 -22.10
CA MET A 95 14.36 -11.02 -20.67
C MET A 95 14.58 -9.54 -20.33
N ALA A 96 15.51 -8.85 -21.01
CA ALA A 96 15.78 -7.44 -20.71
C ALA A 96 14.58 -6.54 -21.02
N LEU A 97 13.89 -6.82 -22.13
CA LEU A 97 12.67 -6.10 -22.50
C LEU A 97 11.52 -6.43 -21.54
N PHE A 98 11.41 -7.68 -21.11
CA PHE A 98 10.47 -8.11 -20.07
C PHE A 98 10.71 -7.34 -18.76
N THR A 99 11.96 -7.26 -18.27
CA THR A 99 12.31 -6.50 -17.05
C THR A 99 11.94 -5.02 -17.18
N LEU A 100 12.20 -4.41 -18.34
CA LEU A 100 11.87 -3.01 -18.61
C LEU A 100 10.36 -2.78 -18.61
N LEU A 101 9.59 -3.61 -19.31
CA LEU A 101 8.12 -3.53 -19.33
C LEU A 101 7.53 -3.76 -17.94
N PHE A 102 8.07 -4.73 -17.21
CA PHE A 102 7.64 -5.04 -15.84
C PHE A 102 7.91 -3.86 -14.89
N THR A 103 9.05 -3.17 -15.07
CA THR A 103 9.39 -1.95 -14.33
C THR A 103 8.42 -0.81 -14.64
N ILE A 104 8.06 -0.63 -15.92
CA ILE A 104 7.06 0.36 -16.33
C ILE A 104 5.70 0.03 -15.71
N ALA A 105 5.25 -1.22 -15.78
CA ALA A 105 4.00 -1.67 -15.18
C ALA A 105 3.98 -1.42 -13.66
N TRP A 106 5.10 -1.69 -12.96
CA TRP A 106 5.21 -1.42 -11.53
C TRP A 106 5.11 0.09 -11.24
N SER A 107 5.80 0.93 -12.00
CA SER A 107 5.73 2.39 -11.81
C SER A 107 4.31 2.95 -12.07
N ALA A 108 3.59 2.38 -13.05
CA ALA A 108 2.23 2.75 -13.38
C ALA A 108 1.24 2.48 -12.24
N THR A 109 1.51 1.47 -11.39
CA THR A 109 0.68 1.18 -10.19
C THR A 109 0.61 2.38 -9.24
N GLN A 110 1.70 3.14 -9.09
CA GLN A 110 1.78 4.31 -8.22
C GLN A 110 1.03 5.51 -8.80
N ILE A 111 1.02 5.63 -10.13
CA ILE A 111 0.38 6.73 -10.87
C ILE A 111 -1.14 6.50 -11.03
N CYS A 112 -1.61 5.27 -11.13
CA CYS A 112 -3.05 4.99 -11.27
C CYS A 112 -3.76 4.80 -9.93
N GLY A 113 -3.19 4.01 -9.02
CA GLY A 113 -3.87 3.58 -7.80
C GLY A 113 -3.19 4.12 -6.55
N GLY A 114 -1.91 3.80 -6.37
CA GLY A 114 -1.18 4.02 -5.12
C GLY A 114 -1.22 5.48 -4.64
N VAL A 115 -0.51 6.37 -5.32
CA VAL A 115 -0.37 7.76 -4.85
C VAL A 115 -1.52 8.63 -5.32
N VAL A 116 -1.86 8.55 -6.60
CA VAL A 116 -2.91 9.39 -7.22
C VAL A 116 -4.30 9.03 -6.71
N GLY A 117 -4.59 7.74 -6.54
CA GLY A 117 -5.86 7.30 -5.96
C GLY A 117 -6.00 7.75 -4.50
N ASN A 118 -4.94 7.69 -3.71
CA ASN A 118 -4.94 8.22 -2.35
C ASN A 118 -5.11 9.76 -2.33
N ALA A 119 -4.47 10.50 -3.24
CA ALA A 119 -4.68 11.93 -3.38
C ALA A 119 -6.13 12.29 -3.75
N LEU A 120 -6.75 11.55 -4.68
CA LEU A 120 -8.16 11.72 -5.02
C LEU A 120 -9.08 11.47 -3.82
N VAL A 121 -8.86 10.38 -3.08
CA VAL A 121 -9.65 10.07 -1.88
C VAL A 121 -9.52 11.18 -0.83
N SER A 122 -8.31 11.71 -0.63
CA SER A 122 -8.05 12.83 0.27
C SER A 122 -8.82 14.11 -0.10
N ASN A 123 -9.01 14.37 -1.40
CA ASN A 123 -9.76 15.53 -1.89
C ASN A 123 -11.29 15.40 -1.72
N TRP A 124 -11.82 14.18 -1.78
CA TRP A 124 -13.27 13.93 -1.82
C TRP A 124 -13.90 13.64 -0.45
N PHE A 125 -13.12 13.14 0.49
CA PHE A 125 -13.58 12.78 1.82
C PHE A 125 -12.93 13.66 2.89
N TYR A 126 -13.64 13.93 3.98
CA TYR A 126 -13.10 14.61 5.16
C TYR A 126 -13.35 13.79 6.44
N TYR A 127 -14.61 13.46 6.72
CA TYR A 127 -15.03 12.67 7.89
C TYR A 127 -14.91 11.16 7.69
N PHE A 128 -15.02 10.65 6.46
CA PHE A 128 -14.97 9.22 6.16
C PHE A 128 -13.70 8.81 5.41
N ARG A 129 -12.60 9.54 5.64
CA ARG A 129 -11.33 9.34 4.92
C ARG A 129 -10.72 7.98 5.20
N GLY A 130 -10.72 7.54 6.45
CA GLY A 130 -10.18 6.25 6.86
C GLY A 130 -10.88 5.10 6.14
N ARG A 131 -12.21 5.06 6.16
CA ARG A 131 -12.98 4.06 5.39
C ARG A 131 -12.74 4.17 3.89
N ALA A 132 -12.67 5.38 3.34
CA ALA A 132 -12.43 5.58 1.92
C ALA A 132 -11.03 5.10 1.49
N PHE A 133 -9.99 5.37 2.28
CA PHE A 133 -8.64 4.82 2.09
C PHE A 133 -8.63 3.30 2.26
N GLY A 134 -9.37 2.77 3.24
CA GLY A 134 -9.55 1.34 3.44
C GLY A 134 -10.10 0.66 2.19
N VAL A 135 -11.21 1.16 1.64
CA VAL A 135 -11.83 0.63 0.42
C VAL A 135 -10.91 0.78 -0.78
N ALA A 136 -10.30 1.96 -0.98
CA ALA A 136 -9.38 2.19 -2.11
C ALA A 136 -8.16 1.27 -2.09
N ASN A 137 -7.62 0.95 -0.91
CA ASN A 137 -6.46 0.06 -0.77
C ASN A 137 -6.85 -1.43 -0.63
N ALA A 138 -8.10 -1.76 -0.30
CA ALA A 138 -8.58 -3.14 -0.21
C ALA A 138 -8.43 -3.89 -1.55
N GLY A 139 -8.52 -3.17 -2.68
CA GLY A 139 -8.34 -3.73 -4.02
C GLY A 139 -7.02 -4.47 -4.20
N THR A 140 -5.93 -3.95 -3.62
CA THR A 140 -4.62 -4.63 -3.68
C THR A 140 -4.67 -6.03 -3.04
N SER A 141 -5.31 -6.19 -1.87
CA SER A 141 -5.38 -7.51 -1.22
C SER A 141 -6.37 -8.44 -1.91
N LEU A 142 -7.52 -7.93 -2.37
CA LEU A 142 -8.52 -8.74 -3.08
C LEU A 142 -7.96 -9.30 -4.39
N SER A 143 -7.11 -8.51 -5.06
CA SER A 143 -6.46 -8.93 -6.30
C SER A 143 -5.55 -10.13 -6.13
N GLY A 144 -4.92 -10.30 -4.96
CA GLY A 144 -4.02 -11.42 -4.69
C GLY A 144 -4.71 -12.78 -4.65
N VAL A 145 -6.04 -12.82 -4.53
CA VAL A 145 -6.83 -14.05 -4.63
C VAL A 145 -7.41 -14.19 -6.03
N VAL A 146 -8.07 -13.15 -6.52
CA VAL A 146 -8.88 -13.24 -7.74
C VAL A 146 -8.01 -13.28 -9.01
N LEU A 147 -6.98 -12.44 -9.08
CA LEU A 147 -6.20 -12.31 -10.32
C LEU A 147 -5.28 -13.51 -10.61
N PRO A 148 -4.57 -14.11 -9.65
CA PRO A 148 -3.80 -15.33 -9.92
C PRO A 148 -4.67 -16.50 -10.35
N LEU A 149 -5.86 -16.65 -9.74
CA LEU A 149 -6.82 -17.69 -10.13
C LEU A 149 -7.32 -17.45 -11.56
N ALA A 150 -7.70 -16.22 -11.89
CA ALA A 150 -8.09 -15.86 -13.24
C ALA A 150 -6.94 -16.13 -14.23
N ALA A 151 -5.71 -15.70 -13.90
CA ALA A 151 -4.53 -15.94 -14.73
C ALA A 151 -4.30 -17.43 -14.97
N MET A 152 -4.38 -18.29 -13.94
CA MET A 152 -4.25 -19.75 -14.10
C MET A 152 -5.30 -20.33 -15.05
N VAL A 153 -6.57 -19.93 -14.91
CA VAL A 153 -7.64 -20.40 -15.81
C VAL A 153 -7.35 -19.98 -17.25
N LEU A 154 -6.88 -18.74 -17.48
CA LEU A 154 -6.53 -18.27 -18.81
C LEU A 154 -5.32 -19.01 -19.39
N ILE A 155 -4.28 -19.26 -18.58
CA ILE A 155 -3.08 -19.97 -19.01
C ILE A 155 -3.41 -21.43 -19.38
N ASN A 156 -4.26 -22.10 -18.61
CA ASN A 156 -4.60 -23.52 -18.85
C ASN A 156 -5.51 -23.73 -20.07
N HIS A 157 -6.36 -22.76 -20.41
CA HIS A 157 -7.30 -22.89 -21.54
C HIS A 157 -6.79 -22.27 -22.84
N PHE A 158 -5.89 -21.30 -22.76
CA PHE A 158 -5.37 -20.58 -23.92
C PHE A 158 -3.85 -20.67 -23.92
N ASP A 159 -3.16 -19.64 -23.43
CA ASP A 159 -1.71 -19.54 -23.35
C ASP A 159 -1.28 -18.37 -22.46
N VAL A 160 -0.01 -18.34 -22.05
CA VAL A 160 0.59 -17.24 -21.27
C VAL A 160 0.39 -15.87 -21.94
N SER A 161 0.64 -15.79 -23.25
CA SER A 161 0.51 -14.53 -24.00
C SER A 161 -0.92 -13.99 -23.98
N THR A 162 -1.92 -14.86 -24.10
CA THR A 162 -3.33 -14.46 -24.05
C THR A 162 -3.75 -14.01 -22.66
N ALA A 163 -3.21 -14.62 -21.60
CA ALA A 163 -3.47 -14.22 -20.22
C ALA A 163 -2.94 -12.80 -19.95
N TYR A 164 -1.72 -12.48 -20.40
CA TYR A 164 -1.19 -11.11 -20.35
C TYR A 164 -2.01 -10.12 -21.18
N LEU A 165 -2.45 -10.53 -22.37
CA LEU A 165 -3.30 -9.71 -23.24
C LEU A 165 -4.62 -9.35 -22.55
N VAL A 166 -5.34 -10.32 -21.98
CA VAL A 166 -6.61 -10.08 -21.31
C VAL A 166 -6.44 -9.21 -20.07
N LEU A 167 -5.46 -9.50 -19.21
CA LEU A 167 -5.18 -8.69 -18.02
C LEU A 167 -4.81 -7.25 -18.39
N GLY A 168 -4.02 -7.06 -19.45
CA GLY A 168 -3.65 -5.74 -19.92
C GLY A 168 -4.81 -5.00 -20.59
N LEU A 169 -5.68 -5.66 -21.34
CA LEU A 169 -6.91 -5.06 -21.87
C LEU A 169 -7.86 -4.62 -20.76
N LEU A 170 -8.06 -5.45 -19.73
CA LEU A 170 -8.87 -5.09 -18.57
C LEU A 170 -8.28 -3.88 -17.84
N THR A 171 -6.96 -3.80 -17.75
CA THR A 171 -6.26 -2.64 -17.18
C THR A 171 -6.42 -1.40 -18.05
N CYS A 172 -6.30 -1.52 -19.37
CA CYS A 172 -6.55 -0.43 -20.32
C CYS A 172 -8.00 0.07 -20.27
N ALA A 173 -8.97 -0.82 -20.03
CA ALA A 173 -10.39 -0.47 -19.90
C ALA A 173 -10.67 0.43 -18.67
N LEU A 174 -9.78 0.44 -17.67
CA LEU A 174 -9.86 1.40 -16.56
C LEU A 174 -9.53 2.84 -16.99
N ALA A 175 -8.82 3.05 -18.10
CA ALA A 175 -8.47 4.38 -18.59
C ALA A 175 -9.67 5.21 -19.06
N PRO A 176 -10.55 4.73 -19.97
CA PRO A 176 -11.75 5.49 -20.33
C PRO A 176 -12.69 5.65 -19.14
N LEU A 177 -12.75 4.65 -18.24
CA LEU A 177 -13.58 4.70 -17.04
C LEU A 177 -13.08 5.78 -16.06
N SER A 178 -11.77 5.85 -15.83
CA SER A 178 -11.15 6.89 -15.01
C SER A 178 -11.27 8.27 -15.65
N TRP A 179 -11.14 8.37 -16.98
CA TRP A 179 -11.36 9.65 -17.67
C TRP A 179 -12.78 10.18 -17.52
N ALA A 180 -13.79 9.29 -17.59
CA ALA A 180 -15.19 9.66 -17.51
C ALA A 180 -15.65 9.95 -16.07
N LEU A 181 -15.17 9.17 -15.08
CA LEU A 181 -15.65 9.24 -13.69
C LEU A 181 -14.75 10.06 -12.76
N VAL A 182 -13.46 10.25 -13.05
CA VAL A 182 -12.60 11.00 -12.13
C VAL A 182 -12.83 12.50 -12.29
N ARG A 183 -13.04 13.17 -11.17
CA ARG A 183 -13.04 14.62 -11.05
C ARG A 183 -12.08 14.99 -9.94
N ASP A 184 -11.16 15.92 -10.21
CA ASP A 184 -10.03 16.19 -9.32
C ASP A 184 -10.46 16.76 -7.95
N THR A 185 -11.55 17.53 -7.93
CA THR A 185 -12.13 18.12 -6.71
C THR A 185 -13.66 18.02 -6.73
N PRO A 186 -14.30 17.89 -5.55
CA PRO A 186 -15.75 17.92 -5.43
C PRO A 186 -16.33 19.28 -5.84
N GLN A 187 -15.55 20.36 -5.68
CA GLN A 187 -15.89 21.72 -6.09
C GLN A 187 -16.14 21.85 -7.59
N ALA A 188 -15.43 21.06 -8.41
CA ALA A 188 -15.65 21.01 -9.86
C ALA A 188 -17.04 20.46 -10.25
N MET A 189 -17.75 19.84 -9.31
CA MET A 189 -19.11 19.33 -9.46
C MET A 189 -20.13 20.13 -8.63
N HIS A 190 -19.74 21.31 -8.11
CA HIS A 190 -20.53 22.08 -7.13
C HIS A 190 -20.94 21.25 -5.90
N MET A 191 -20.16 20.21 -5.57
CA MET A 191 -20.36 19.37 -4.40
C MET A 191 -19.36 19.76 -3.30
N HIS A 192 -19.73 19.47 -2.06
CA HIS A 192 -18.83 19.57 -0.91
C HIS A 192 -18.25 18.18 -0.58
N PRO A 193 -17.05 18.11 0.02
CA PRO A 193 -16.53 16.87 0.59
C PRO A 193 -17.58 16.19 1.49
N ASP A 194 -17.66 14.86 1.40
CA ASP A 194 -18.68 14.01 2.06
C ASP A 194 -20.16 14.33 1.75
N GLY A 195 -20.45 15.21 0.79
CA GLY A 195 -21.82 15.54 0.38
C GLY A 195 -22.58 16.38 1.41
N ARG A 196 -21.89 16.94 2.41
CA ARG A 196 -22.45 17.83 3.42
C ARG A 196 -21.98 19.25 3.16
N ARG A 197 -22.90 20.23 3.12
CA ARG A 197 -22.56 21.66 3.09
C ARG A 197 -21.62 21.94 4.24
N HIS A 198 -20.34 22.12 3.91
CA HIS A 198 -19.38 22.71 4.81
C HIS A 198 -19.44 24.21 4.57
N ASP A 199 -19.63 24.98 5.64
CA ASP A 199 -19.10 26.33 5.65
C ASP A 199 -17.66 26.24 5.18
N PRO A 200 -17.22 27.13 4.25
CA PRO A 200 -15.85 27.15 3.82
C PRO A 200 -14.97 27.11 5.08
N PRO A 201 -13.98 26.20 5.16
CA PRO A 201 -13.09 26.19 6.32
C PRO A 201 -12.61 27.63 6.49
N VAL A 202 -12.87 28.19 7.68
CA VAL A 202 -12.52 29.55 8.07
C VAL A 202 -11.15 29.86 7.50
N SER A 203 -11.10 30.77 6.51
CA SER A 203 -9.91 31.30 5.85
C SER A 203 -8.67 30.38 5.84
N ARG A 204 -8.29 29.97 4.63
CA ARG A 204 -7.03 29.33 4.18
C ARG A 204 -5.70 29.95 4.70
N LYS A 205 -5.74 30.86 5.68
CA LYS A 205 -4.63 31.60 6.29
C LYS A 205 -4.23 31.17 7.72
N GLN A 206 -4.92 30.24 8.40
CA GLN A 206 -4.52 29.87 9.77
C GLN A 206 -3.71 28.55 9.79
N CYS A 207 -2.44 28.70 10.19
CA CYS A 207 -1.31 27.78 10.08
C CYS A 207 -0.84 27.51 8.64
N ALA A 208 -0.17 28.51 8.05
CA ALA A 208 0.79 28.27 6.96
C ALA A 208 1.97 27.45 7.50
N THR A 209 1.75 26.16 7.75
CA THR A 209 2.86 25.22 7.89
C THR A 209 3.52 25.21 6.52
N ASP A 210 4.81 25.58 6.46
CA ASP A 210 5.55 25.54 5.21
C ASP A 210 5.67 24.08 4.76
N THR A 211 4.75 23.69 3.88
CA THR A 211 4.68 22.36 3.27
C THR A 211 5.47 22.32 1.95
N SER A 212 6.22 23.38 1.65
CA SER A 212 7.27 23.30 0.65
C SER A 212 8.26 22.19 1.04
N PHE A 213 8.91 21.61 0.05
CA PHE A 213 9.87 20.54 0.30
C PHE A 213 10.99 20.99 1.27
N THR A 214 11.41 22.25 1.15
CA THR A 214 12.36 22.92 2.04
C THR A 214 11.82 23.16 3.45
N GLY A 215 10.53 23.48 3.60
CA GLY A 215 9.88 23.60 4.90
C GLY A 215 9.74 22.25 5.61
N LEU A 216 9.40 21.20 4.85
CA LEU A 216 9.29 19.84 5.38
C LEU A 216 10.65 19.27 5.83
N LEU A 217 11.72 19.58 5.10
CA LEU A 217 13.12 19.25 5.47
C LEU A 217 13.55 19.86 6.81
N HIS A 218 13.00 21.00 7.20
CA HIS A 218 13.28 21.62 8.50
C HIS A 218 12.24 21.28 9.58
N SER A 219 11.21 20.50 9.22
CA SER A 219 10.12 20.18 10.14
C SER A 219 10.39 18.85 10.87
N PRO A 220 10.65 18.87 12.19
CA PRO A 220 10.89 17.63 12.94
C PRO A 220 9.67 16.69 12.91
N ARG A 221 8.48 17.26 12.72
CA ARG A 221 7.21 16.54 12.62
C ARG A 221 7.13 15.66 11.36
N ALA A 222 7.59 16.14 10.21
CA ALA A 222 7.59 15.35 8.98
C ALA A 222 8.56 14.17 9.08
N TYR A 223 9.72 14.37 9.72
CA TYR A 223 10.66 13.29 10.03
C TYR A 223 10.08 12.28 11.01
N CYS A 224 9.42 12.73 12.10
CA CYS A 224 8.75 11.82 13.03
C CYS A 224 7.69 10.98 12.31
N LEU A 225 6.83 11.60 11.50
CA LEU A 225 5.80 10.89 10.75
C LEU A 225 6.38 9.90 9.74
N GLY A 226 7.40 10.32 8.98
CA GLY A 226 8.12 9.49 8.03
C GLY A 226 8.79 8.29 8.69
N MET A 227 9.53 8.52 9.78
CA MET A 227 10.21 7.47 10.54
C MET A 227 9.23 6.51 11.21
N THR A 228 8.13 6.99 11.80
CA THR A 228 7.10 6.14 12.40
C THR A 228 6.59 5.11 11.39
N PHE A 229 6.19 5.56 10.20
CA PHE A 229 5.67 4.64 9.18
C PHE A 229 6.76 3.85 8.46
N GLY A 230 7.93 4.44 8.22
CA GLY A 230 9.07 3.76 7.61
C GLY A 230 9.54 2.57 8.44
N LEU A 231 9.73 2.76 9.74
CA LEU A 231 10.09 1.69 10.69
C LEU A 231 8.98 0.64 10.80
N ALA A 232 7.72 1.06 10.90
CA ALA A 232 6.61 0.11 11.00
C ALA A 232 6.46 -0.75 9.73
N LEU A 233 6.54 -0.14 8.55
CA LEU A 233 6.47 -0.85 7.27
C LEU A 233 7.68 -1.78 7.07
N MET A 234 8.86 -1.40 7.59
CA MET A 234 10.03 -2.25 7.64
C MET A 234 9.74 -3.52 8.42
N VAL A 235 9.32 -3.41 9.68
CA VAL A 235 8.96 -4.56 10.51
C VAL A 235 7.90 -5.43 9.82
N SER A 236 6.84 -4.80 9.30
CA SER A 236 5.77 -5.52 8.60
C SER A 236 6.22 -6.32 7.40
N SER A 237 7.17 -5.79 6.62
CA SER A 237 7.65 -6.45 5.41
C SER A 237 8.57 -7.63 5.74
N SER A 238 9.46 -7.47 6.72
CA SER A 238 10.39 -8.53 7.15
C SER A 238 9.66 -9.73 7.74
N VAL A 239 8.71 -9.46 8.65
CA VAL A 239 7.95 -10.52 9.33
C VAL A 239 7.08 -11.25 8.33
N MET A 240 6.47 -10.53 7.39
CA MET A 240 5.61 -11.15 6.39
C MET A 240 6.38 -11.98 5.35
N SER A 241 7.62 -11.61 4.99
CA SER A 241 8.43 -12.48 4.11
C SER A 241 8.78 -13.82 4.74
N GLN A 242 9.02 -13.87 6.06
CA GLN A 242 9.40 -15.09 6.75
C GLN A 242 8.22 -15.86 7.34
N MET A 243 6.98 -15.45 7.04
CA MET A 243 5.79 -16.10 7.60
C MET A 243 5.67 -17.56 7.13
N LYS A 244 5.95 -17.85 5.84
CA LYS A 244 5.94 -19.23 5.32
C LYS A 244 7.07 -20.09 5.91
N PRO A 245 8.36 -19.68 5.88
CA PRO A 245 9.44 -20.41 6.53
C PRO A 245 9.16 -20.75 8.00
N ARG A 246 8.64 -19.81 8.79
CA ARG A 246 8.26 -20.06 10.19
C ARG A 246 7.31 -21.24 10.37
N PHE A 247 6.35 -21.44 9.46
CA PHE A 247 5.46 -22.60 9.52
C PHE A 247 6.15 -23.91 9.11
N VAL A 248 7.07 -23.85 8.15
CA VAL A 248 7.86 -25.02 7.71
C VAL A 248 8.83 -25.46 8.81
N ASP A 249 9.44 -24.52 9.53
CA ASP A 249 10.35 -24.79 10.66
C ASP A 249 9.64 -25.50 11.83
N LEU A 250 8.30 -25.43 11.91
CA LEU A 250 7.48 -26.20 12.85
C LEU A 250 7.23 -27.66 12.42
N GLY A 251 7.77 -28.08 11.27
CA GLY A 251 7.52 -29.40 10.69
C GLY A 251 6.20 -29.49 9.90
N ILE A 252 5.52 -28.37 9.63
CA ILE A 252 4.31 -28.35 8.79
C ILE A 252 4.73 -28.53 7.33
N ALA A 253 4.00 -29.38 6.60
CA ALA A 253 4.24 -29.56 5.17
C ALA A 253 4.14 -28.20 4.41
N PRO A 254 4.91 -28.01 3.33
CA PRO A 254 4.99 -26.71 2.63
C PRO A 254 3.65 -26.16 2.13
N TYR A 255 2.72 -27.05 1.76
CA TYR A 255 1.40 -26.68 1.23
C TYR A 255 0.47 -26.08 2.30
N PRO A 256 0.21 -26.74 3.45
CA PRO A 256 -0.57 -26.12 4.53
C PRO A 256 0.11 -24.87 5.11
N ALA A 257 1.44 -24.81 5.18
CA ALA A 257 2.17 -23.61 5.58
C ALA A 257 1.86 -22.39 4.67
N MET A 258 1.73 -22.63 3.36
CA MET A 258 1.36 -21.59 2.41
C MET A 258 -0.09 -21.13 2.60
N LEU A 259 -1.03 -22.04 2.85
CA LEU A 259 -2.44 -21.68 3.13
C LEU A 259 -2.57 -20.80 4.38
N LEU A 260 -1.78 -21.07 5.42
CA LEU A 260 -1.73 -20.28 6.65
C LEU A 260 -1.10 -18.90 6.45
N ALA A 261 -0.17 -18.75 5.50
CA ALA A 261 0.33 -17.44 5.10
C ALA A 261 -0.72 -16.67 4.27
N CYS A 262 -1.47 -17.35 3.41
CA CYS A 262 -2.56 -16.74 2.63
C CYS A 262 -3.71 -16.22 3.52
N SER A 263 -4.04 -16.93 4.60
CA SER A 263 -5.06 -16.46 5.55
C SER A 263 -4.64 -15.16 6.25
N ALA A 264 -3.35 -14.96 6.51
CA ALA A 264 -2.79 -13.68 6.98
C ALA A 264 -3.06 -12.53 6.00
N ALA A 265 -2.89 -12.79 4.69
CA ALA A 265 -3.14 -11.79 3.64
C ALA A 265 -4.64 -11.45 3.51
N LEU A 266 -5.53 -12.43 3.70
CA LEU A 266 -6.97 -12.20 3.80
C LEU A 266 -7.32 -11.34 5.03
N CYS A 267 -6.72 -11.64 6.19
CA CYS A 267 -6.84 -10.80 7.37
C CYS A 267 -6.30 -9.39 7.14
N ALA A 268 -5.25 -9.21 6.35
CA ALA A 268 -4.76 -7.89 5.96
C ALA A 268 -5.78 -7.11 5.09
N ALA A 269 -6.53 -7.80 4.22
CA ALA A 269 -7.61 -7.18 3.47
C ALA A 269 -8.71 -6.64 4.40
N LEU A 270 -9.12 -7.44 5.39
CA LEU A 270 -10.09 -7.04 6.41
C LEU A 270 -9.54 -5.92 7.29
N GLY A 271 -8.28 -6.02 7.68
CA GLY A 271 -7.56 -5.03 8.47
C GLY A 271 -7.58 -3.64 7.85
N LYS A 272 -7.45 -3.54 6.52
CA LYS A 272 -7.56 -2.26 5.80
C LYS A 272 -8.89 -1.54 6.06
N TYR A 273 -10.00 -2.30 6.08
CA TYR A 273 -11.30 -1.72 6.37
C TYR A 273 -11.50 -1.43 7.86
N VAL A 274 -11.10 -2.36 8.74
CA VAL A 274 -11.23 -2.22 10.20
C VAL A 274 -10.44 -1.01 10.72
N TRP A 275 -9.18 -0.87 10.31
CA TRP A 275 -8.35 0.28 10.68
C TRP A 275 -8.82 1.57 10.03
N GLY A 276 -9.32 1.52 8.79
CA GLY A 276 -10.00 2.66 8.16
C GLY A 276 -11.21 3.14 8.96
N TRP A 277 -12.04 2.22 9.44
CA TRP A 277 -13.17 2.53 10.33
C TRP A 277 -12.70 3.08 11.69
N ALA A 278 -11.62 2.55 12.26
CA ALA A 278 -11.05 3.03 13.52
C ALA A 278 -10.52 4.47 13.40
N CYS A 279 -9.87 4.82 12.27
CA CYS A 279 -9.43 6.18 11.98
C CYS A 279 -10.60 7.18 11.97
N ASP A 280 -11.74 6.79 11.40
CA ASP A 280 -12.92 7.67 11.31
C ASP A 280 -13.66 7.81 12.65
N ARG A 281 -13.67 6.75 13.48
CA ARG A 281 -14.41 6.74 14.76
C ARG A 281 -13.70 7.53 15.86
N PHE A 282 -12.40 7.35 16.01
CA PHE A 282 -11.62 7.97 17.07
C PHE A 282 -10.92 9.22 16.52
N THR A 283 -9.66 9.06 16.13
CA THR A 283 -8.85 10.00 15.33
C THR A 283 -7.81 9.20 14.53
N PRO A 284 -7.29 9.71 13.41
CA PRO A 284 -6.22 9.05 12.67
C PRO A 284 -4.96 8.81 13.53
N LEU A 285 -4.67 9.68 14.50
CA LEU A 285 -3.54 9.53 15.42
C LEU A 285 -3.73 8.42 16.45
N THR A 286 -4.90 8.35 17.08
CA THR A 286 -5.22 7.24 18.01
C THR A 286 -5.22 5.90 17.28
N ALA A 287 -5.63 5.88 16.01
CA ALA A 287 -5.50 4.70 15.17
C ALA A 287 -4.03 4.32 14.90
N VAL A 288 -3.10 5.28 14.75
CA VAL A 288 -1.65 5.00 14.68
C VAL A 288 -1.14 4.40 15.99
N HIS A 289 -1.52 4.96 17.14
CA HIS A 289 -1.09 4.41 18.43
C HIS A 289 -1.61 2.99 18.61
N GLY A 290 -2.89 2.77 18.29
CA GLY A 290 -3.51 1.45 18.34
C GLY A 290 -2.85 0.43 17.42
N ILE A 291 -2.55 0.80 16.18
CA ILE A 291 -1.96 -0.14 15.21
C ILE A 291 -0.51 -0.48 15.55
N MET A 292 0.28 0.48 16.07
CA MET A 292 1.65 0.21 16.51
C MET A 292 1.69 -0.69 17.74
N LEU A 293 0.79 -0.45 18.72
CA LEU A 293 0.62 -1.34 19.87
C LEU A 293 0.15 -2.73 19.45
N ALA A 294 -0.81 -2.82 18.53
CA ALA A 294 -1.32 -4.09 18.04
C ALA A 294 -0.24 -4.88 17.27
N CYS A 295 0.55 -4.21 16.41
CA CYS A 295 1.72 -4.81 15.76
C CYS A 295 2.73 -5.32 16.80
N ALA A 296 3.08 -4.52 17.81
CA ALA A 296 4.04 -4.94 18.84
C ALA A 296 3.51 -6.11 19.68
N ALA A 297 2.24 -6.05 20.10
CA ALA A 297 1.58 -7.11 20.84
C ALA A 297 1.48 -8.41 20.03
N SER A 298 1.15 -8.32 18.73
CA SER A 298 1.12 -9.48 17.86
C SER A 298 2.52 -10.10 17.72
N LEU A 299 3.58 -9.31 17.56
CA LEU A 299 4.97 -9.82 17.58
C LEU A 299 5.33 -10.50 18.90
N CYS A 300 4.82 -9.99 20.03
CA CYS A 300 5.03 -10.65 21.32
C CYS A 300 4.41 -12.05 21.38
N LEU A 301 3.32 -12.32 20.64
CA LEU A 301 2.76 -13.67 20.52
C LEU A 301 3.72 -14.63 19.81
N GLY A 302 4.67 -14.10 19.02
CA GLY A 302 5.74 -14.88 18.39
C GLY A 302 6.72 -15.52 19.39
N PHE A 303 6.81 -15.02 20.62
CA PHE A 303 7.65 -15.60 21.69
C PHE A 303 6.98 -16.71 22.49
N LEU A 304 5.68 -16.94 22.28
CA LEU A 304 4.99 -18.08 22.89
C LEU A 304 5.56 -19.39 22.35
N PRO A 305 5.49 -20.50 23.11
CA PRO A 305 5.98 -21.79 22.66
C PRO A 305 5.42 -22.12 21.26
N PRO A 306 6.30 -22.49 20.32
CA PRO A 306 5.97 -22.63 18.91
C PRO A 306 5.02 -23.81 18.73
N ASN A 307 3.73 -23.51 18.61
CA ASN A 307 2.65 -24.44 18.30
C ASN A 307 1.94 -23.95 17.03
N VAL A 308 1.34 -24.87 16.27
CA VAL A 308 0.58 -24.52 15.07
C VAL A 308 -0.48 -23.45 15.40
N TRP A 309 -1.20 -23.63 16.51
CA TRP A 309 -2.22 -22.69 16.97
C TRP A 309 -1.68 -21.31 17.38
N THR A 310 -0.53 -21.22 18.06
CA THR A 310 0.02 -19.92 18.45
C THR A 310 0.53 -19.16 17.23
N MET A 311 1.13 -19.87 16.28
CA MET A 311 1.62 -19.28 15.03
C MET A 311 0.51 -18.92 14.05
N THR A 312 -0.61 -19.64 14.02
CA THR A 312 -1.78 -19.22 13.23
C THR A 312 -2.40 -17.94 13.80
N VAL A 313 -2.59 -17.86 15.12
CA VAL A 313 -3.11 -16.65 15.78
C VAL A 313 -2.17 -15.46 15.59
N PHE A 314 -0.85 -15.68 15.72
CA PHE A 314 0.16 -14.68 15.38
C PHE A 314 0.02 -14.19 13.92
N SER A 315 -0.03 -15.12 12.96
CA SER A 315 -0.13 -14.81 11.53
C SER A 315 -1.39 -13.99 11.19
N LEU A 316 -2.55 -14.40 11.71
CA LEU A 316 -3.83 -13.71 11.48
C LEU A 316 -3.86 -12.32 12.12
N SER A 317 -3.40 -12.21 13.37
CA SER A 317 -3.38 -10.93 14.09
C SER A 317 -2.39 -9.95 13.47
N PHE A 318 -1.19 -10.42 13.12
CA PHE A 318 -0.18 -9.61 12.44
C PHE A 318 -0.67 -9.17 11.06
N GLY A 319 -1.26 -10.07 10.27
CA GLY A 319 -1.86 -9.75 8.98
C GLY A 319 -2.89 -8.62 9.07
N LEU A 320 -3.81 -8.70 10.04
CA LEU A 320 -4.81 -7.66 10.30
C LEU A 320 -4.17 -6.29 10.63
N CYS A 321 -3.04 -6.29 11.33
CA CYS A 321 -2.30 -5.05 11.64
C CYS A 321 -1.55 -4.51 10.41
N VAL A 322 -0.88 -5.36 9.63
CA VAL A 322 -0.14 -4.94 8.42
C VAL A 322 -1.07 -4.26 7.41
N GLY A 323 -2.30 -4.77 7.26
CA GLY A 323 -3.32 -4.18 6.41
C GLY A 323 -3.61 -2.71 6.76
N GLY A 324 -3.67 -2.40 8.05
CA GLY A 324 -3.98 -1.05 8.49
C GLY A 324 -2.89 -0.03 8.19
N LEU A 325 -1.60 -0.40 8.20
CA LEU A 325 -0.50 0.56 8.01
C LEU A 325 -0.59 1.35 6.70
N TRP A 326 -0.95 0.67 5.61
CA TRP A 326 -1.14 1.29 4.29
C TRP A 326 -2.38 2.18 4.19
N THR A 327 -3.35 2.00 5.09
CA THR A 327 -4.59 2.81 5.13
C THR A 327 -4.49 3.98 6.09
N VAL A 328 -3.82 3.78 7.23
CA VAL A 328 -3.63 4.78 8.27
C VAL A 328 -2.58 5.81 7.83
N LEU A 329 -1.55 5.42 7.07
CA LEU A 329 -0.53 6.33 6.54
C LEU A 329 -1.12 7.52 5.76
N PRO A 330 -1.87 7.32 4.66
CA PRO A 330 -2.46 8.44 3.94
C PRO A 330 -3.51 9.18 4.77
N ALA A 331 -4.25 8.49 5.65
CA ALA A 331 -5.22 9.12 6.54
C ALA A 331 -4.54 10.14 7.49
N VAL A 332 -3.43 9.77 8.12
CA VAL A 332 -2.71 10.64 9.07
C VAL A 332 -2.03 11.79 8.35
N VAL A 333 -1.41 11.55 7.18
CA VAL A 333 -0.82 12.62 6.37
C VAL A 333 -1.89 13.64 5.98
N SER A 334 -3.08 13.18 5.57
CA SER A 334 -4.21 14.06 5.23
C SER A 334 -4.74 14.83 6.43
N TYR A 335 -4.78 14.21 7.61
CA TYR A 335 -5.28 14.84 8.85
C TYR A 335 -4.31 15.91 9.38
N TYR A 336 -3.01 15.66 9.30
CA TYR A 336 -1.98 16.59 9.79
C TYR A 336 -1.79 17.80 8.89
N TYR A 337 -1.66 17.58 7.57
CA TYR A 337 -1.28 18.61 6.62
C TYR A 337 -2.47 19.16 5.80
N GLY A 338 -3.64 18.52 5.92
CA GLY A 338 -4.83 18.83 5.13
C GLY A 338 -4.78 18.26 3.71
N SER A 339 -5.94 18.21 3.05
CA SER A 339 -6.06 17.70 1.67
C SER A 339 -5.28 18.53 0.64
N GLY A 340 -5.20 19.86 0.83
CA GLY A 340 -4.50 20.76 -0.07
C GLY A 340 -2.98 20.58 -0.12
N ASN A 341 -2.38 20.12 0.98
CA ASN A 341 -0.93 19.88 1.07
C ASN A 341 -0.60 18.38 1.19
N PHE A 342 -1.55 17.50 0.87
CA PHE A 342 -1.37 16.06 0.96
C PHE A 342 -0.19 15.58 0.10
N LEU A 343 -0.09 16.03 -1.15
CA LEU A 343 0.90 15.52 -2.10
C LEU A 343 2.34 15.91 -1.74
N PRO A 344 2.66 17.18 -1.40
CA PRO A 344 4.01 17.54 -0.92
C PRO A 344 4.44 16.75 0.32
N SER A 345 3.55 16.60 1.30
CA SER A 345 3.84 15.88 2.53
C SER A 345 3.95 14.37 2.30
N TYR A 346 3.07 13.79 1.49
CA TYR A 346 3.11 12.38 1.13
C TYR A 346 4.37 12.04 0.33
N LYS A 347 4.82 12.94 -0.57
CA LYS A 347 6.11 12.81 -1.26
C LYS A 347 7.26 12.67 -0.27
N PHE A 348 7.33 13.56 0.73
CA PHE A 348 8.39 13.53 1.73
C PHE A 348 8.34 12.25 2.59
N VAL A 349 7.15 11.89 3.09
CA VAL A 349 6.95 10.65 3.87
C VAL A 349 7.30 9.40 3.06
N SER A 350 7.02 9.39 1.75
CA SER A 350 7.32 8.24 0.89
C SER A 350 8.81 7.90 0.77
N ILE A 351 9.71 8.87 0.99
CA ILE A 351 11.16 8.62 1.02
C ILE A 351 11.51 7.65 2.15
N PHE A 352 10.87 7.80 3.31
CA PHE A 352 11.09 6.92 4.46
C PHE A 352 10.49 5.52 4.27
N ILE A 353 9.56 5.33 3.33
CA ILE A 353 9.04 3.99 3.00
C ILE A 353 10.16 3.12 2.40
N MET A 354 11.26 3.68 1.90
CA MET A 354 12.42 2.89 1.46
C MET A 354 13.13 2.14 2.59
N LEU A 355 13.01 2.58 3.84
CA LEU A 355 13.54 1.83 5.00
C LEU A 355 12.97 0.41 5.04
N ARG A 356 11.79 0.19 4.44
CA ARG A 356 11.17 -1.12 4.29
C ARG A 356 12.10 -2.20 3.74
N CYS A 357 12.97 -1.84 2.79
CA CYS A 357 13.88 -2.77 2.13
C CYS A 357 14.98 -3.29 3.07
N LEU A 358 15.38 -2.52 4.08
CA LEU A 358 16.38 -2.91 5.06
C LEU A 358 15.89 -4.00 6.02
N GLY A 359 14.57 -4.18 6.12
CA GLY A 359 13.97 -5.15 7.02
C GLY A 359 14.26 -6.61 6.63
N TYR A 360 14.29 -6.91 5.34
CA TYR A 360 14.53 -8.26 4.80
C TYR A 360 15.87 -8.85 5.24
N PRO A 361 17.03 -8.19 5.01
CA PRO A 361 18.33 -8.73 5.43
C PRO A 361 18.45 -8.85 6.95
N ILE A 362 17.87 -7.93 7.74
CA ILE A 362 17.90 -8.01 9.22
C ILE A 362 17.27 -9.33 9.70
N MET A 363 16.13 -9.71 9.12
CA MET A 363 15.47 -10.96 9.47
C MET A 363 16.23 -12.19 8.95
N GLY A 364 16.83 -12.11 7.76
CA GLY A 364 17.67 -13.18 7.20
C GLY A 364 18.91 -13.47 8.05
N TYR A 365 19.70 -12.44 8.35
CA TYR A 365 20.91 -12.57 9.17
C TYR A 365 20.62 -13.04 10.60
N SER A 366 19.48 -12.63 11.18
CA SER A 366 19.06 -13.16 12.49
C SER A 366 18.92 -14.68 12.46
N TYR A 367 18.30 -15.23 11.42
CA TYR A 367 18.12 -16.67 11.28
C TYR A 367 19.46 -17.39 11.08
N GLU A 368 20.36 -16.84 10.25
CA GLU A 368 21.68 -17.44 10.02
C GLU A 368 22.56 -17.48 11.27
N ILE A 369 22.54 -16.42 12.09
CA ILE A 369 23.40 -16.31 13.27
C ILE A 369 22.83 -17.08 14.46
N THR A 370 21.51 -17.05 14.67
CA THR A 370 20.89 -17.60 15.89
C THR A 370 20.12 -18.91 15.68
N GLY A 371 19.94 -19.34 14.42
CA GLY A 371 19.10 -20.50 14.10
C GLY A 371 17.61 -20.27 14.36
N GLY A 372 17.19 -19.01 14.60
CA GLY A 372 15.81 -18.66 14.92
C GLY A 372 15.49 -17.19 14.66
N TYR A 373 14.20 -16.84 14.82
CA TYR A 373 13.70 -15.49 14.54
C TYR A 373 13.59 -14.58 15.78
N GLY A 374 13.85 -15.12 16.97
CA GLY A 374 13.62 -14.40 18.23
C GLY A 374 14.45 -13.13 18.37
N ALA A 375 15.72 -13.14 17.95
CA ALA A 375 16.59 -11.97 18.03
C ALA A 375 16.09 -10.81 17.15
N ALA A 376 15.70 -11.10 15.90
CA ALA A 376 15.07 -10.12 15.03
C ALA A 376 13.71 -9.65 15.57
N ASP A 377 12.89 -10.55 16.12
CA ASP A 377 11.58 -10.17 16.68
C ASP A 377 11.73 -9.21 17.86
N ILE A 378 12.73 -9.40 18.74
CA ILE A 378 13.02 -8.46 19.84
C ILE A 378 13.42 -7.09 19.29
N ALA A 379 14.33 -7.07 18.30
CA ALA A 379 14.75 -5.83 17.67
C ALA A 379 13.56 -5.10 16.99
N PHE A 380 12.68 -5.85 16.32
CA PHE A 380 11.50 -5.30 15.66
C PHE A 380 10.44 -4.82 16.65
N VAL A 381 10.24 -5.48 17.79
CA VAL A 381 9.40 -4.96 18.89
C VAL A 381 9.97 -3.64 19.39
N GLY A 382 11.29 -3.55 19.62
CA GLY A 382 11.94 -2.29 20.00
C GLY A 382 11.72 -1.17 18.98
N LEU A 383 11.82 -1.47 17.69
CA LEU A 383 11.57 -0.51 16.60
C LEU A 383 10.11 -0.08 16.50
N LEU A 384 9.14 -0.96 16.80
CA LEU A 384 7.72 -0.60 16.88
C LEU A 384 7.39 0.24 18.12
N LEU A 385 8.06 -0.02 19.25
CA LEU A 385 7.92 0.84 20.43
C LEU A 385 8.56 2.21 20.19
N LEU A 386 9.68 2.28 19.47
CA LEU A 386 10.27 3.53 19.02
C LEU A 386 9.33 4.28 18.07
N SER A 387 8.73 3.60 17.09
CA SER A 387 7.77 4.20 16.17
C SER A 387 6.53 4.73 16.91
N LEU A 388 6.07 4.01 17.94
CA LEU A 388 5.03 4.46 18.86
C LEU A 388 5.46 5.71 19.64
N GLY A 389 6.66 5.74 20.21
CA GLY A 389 7.19 6.91 20.91
C GLY A 389 7.24 8.16 20.00
N LEU A 390 7.74 8.00 18.77
CA LEU A 390 7.72 9.05 17.75
C LEU A 390 6.30 9.50 17.39
N SER A 391 5.35 8.56 17.36
CA SER A 391 3.95 8.88 17.09
C SER A 391 3.22 9.56 18.24
N LEU A 392 3.68 9.41 19.49
CA LEU A 392 3.14 10.13 20.65
C LEU A 392 3.65 11.57 20.72
N TYR A 393 4.82 11.84 20.13
CA TYR A 393 5.33 13.21 19.95
C TYR A 393 4.42 14.04 19.03
N LEU A 394 3.71 13.38 18.11
CA LEU A 394 2.71 13.98 17.24
C LEU A 394 1.42 14.29 18.04
N ARG A 395 1.22 15.57 18.39
CA ARG A 395 0.04 16.05 19.13
C ARG A 395 -1.13 16.40 18.20
N GLU A 396 -2.35 15.98 18.59
CA GLU A 396 -3.59 16.29 17.85
C GLU A 396 -3.87 17.80 17.72
N GLY A 397 -3.39 18.61 18.66
CA GLY A 397 -3.54 20.08 18.64
C GLY A 397 -2.74 20.77 17.53
N ASP A 398 -1.71 20.10 17.00
CA ASP A 398 -0.89 20.60 15.89
C ASP A 398 -1.44 20.21 14.51
N ALA A 399 -2.45 19.33 14.47
CA ALA A 399 -3.07 18.91 13.22
C ALA A 399 -4.02 19.99 12.71
N VAL A 400 -3.91 20.30 11.42
CA VAL A 400 -4.77 21.30 10.74
C VAL A 400 -6.25 21.01 10.96
N GLU A 401 -6.65 19.74 10.95
CA GLU A 401 -8.05 19.33 11.14
C GLU A 401 -8.44 19.12 12.61
N GLY A 402 -7.47 18.85 13.48
CA GLY A 402 -7.68 18.77 14.94
C GLY A 402 -8.06 20.12 15.54
N ALA A 403 -7.46 21.20 15.04
CA ALA A 403 -7.80 22.58 15.42
C ALA A 403 -9.23 22.97 15.02
N VAL A 404 -9.75 22.44 13.91
CA VAL A 404 -11.13 22.69 13.45
C VAL A 404 -12.16 21.90 14.28
N ARG A 405 -11.85 20.66 14.67
CA ARG A 405 -12.74 19.83 15.48
C ARG A 405 -12.95 20.40 16.89
N ARG A 406 -11.92 21.03 17.48
CA ARG A 406 -12.02 21.72 18.79
C ARG A 406 -12.78 23.04 18.77
N ARG A 407 -12.95 23.70 17.61
CA ARG A 407 -13.76 24.93 17.51
C ARG A 407 -15.27 24.66 17.37
N ARG A 408 -15.68 23.39 17.24
CA ARG A 408 -17.09 22.97 17.07
C ARG A 408 -17.67 22.21 18.28
N VAL A 409 -16.85 21.93 19.29
CA VAL A 409 -17.27 21.45 20.62
C VAL A 409 -17.12 22.62 21.56
#